data_AF-X0JB25-F1
#
_entry.id   AF-X0JB25-F1
#
_cell.length_a   1.000
_cell.length_b   1.000
_cell.length_c   1.000
_cell.angle_alpha   90.00
_cell.angle_beta   90.00
_cell.angle_gamma   90.00
#
_symmetry.space_group_name_H-M   'P 1'
#
loop_
_entity.id
_entity.type
_entity.pdbx_description
1 polymer ?
#
loop_
_entity_poly.entity_id
_entity_poly.type
_entity_poly.pdbx_seq_one_letter_code
_entity_poly.pdbx_strand_id
1 'polypeptide(L)'
;MAPSTFHKFPELPPEIQLQVWESSFRSPKAIPGGLHYIGLDHGGFPVPLDKTAKDEFQRARSGYELEQGLWTACWDSRAAAMKHQLQQDAESSYSDVLNPTTLEFALRGRESYAGREPVSIIPPIDEGQEQKMVIYPSQDIFCVALNRAGRAACCGNYYPLRKFKRLAFEFKPSWNIQLSQHDNYYPIKKFLPSLAFMLRLVFEAAHTRHFTTPTIRLIDRNARWINDDTTQLGLDTFYDRDHKYVEISMKPGSSSAQILCHSPVLEFFDHLDRLLEDKLSKLQNLSSSHLYHMPKFVLRDYFSIITLRQNEAGAAKE
;
A
#
# COMPACT_ATOMS: atom_id res chain seq x y z
N MET A 1 -14.57 -11.04 43.39
CA MET A 1 -13.91 -11.08 42.06
C MET A 1 -12.66 -11.92 42.21
N ALA A 2 -12.56 -13.04 41.49
CA ALA A 2 -11.33 -13.83 41.51
C ALA A 2 -10.22 -13.03 40.81
N PRO A 3 -8.98 -13.01 41.34
CA PRO A 3 -7.88 -12.34 40.67
C PRO A 3 -7.62 -13.03 39.33
N SER A 4 -7.59 -12.25 38.24
CA SER A 4 -7.19 -12.75 36.93
C SER A 4 -5.69 -12.98 36.95
N THR A 5 -5.26 -14.22 37.18
CA THR A 5 -3.86 -14.60 37.06
C THR A 5 -3.50 -14.67 35.58
N PHE A 6 -2.69 -13.74 35.11
CA PHE A 6 -2.18 -13.76 33.74
C PHE A 6 -1.00 -14.73 33.69
N HIS A 7 -1.19 -15.91 33.09
CA HIS A 7 -0.12 -16.89 32.91
C HIS A 7 0.82 -16.43 31.79
N LYS A 8 2.13 -16.64 31.97
CA LYS A 8 3.08 -16.37 30.89
C LYS A 8 2.86 -17.36 29.75
N PHE A 9 3.15 -16.95 28.52
CA PHE A 9 2.96 -17.79 27.35
C PHE A 9 3.55 -19.21 27.48
N PRO A 10 4.80 -19.39 27.97
CA PRO A 10 5.38 -20.74 28.13
C PRO A 10 4.71 -21.59 29.22
N GLU A 11 3.93 -20.98 30.11
CA GLU A 11 3.21 -21.65 31.20
C GLU A 11 1.79 -22.06 30.79
N LEU A 12 1.34 -21.67 29.60
CA LEU A 12 0.03 -22.07 29.06
C LEU A 12 0.05 -23.55 28.67
N PRO A 13 -1.10 -24.25 28.69
CA PRO A 13 -1.20 -25.59 28.13
C PRO A 13 -0.75 -25.63 26.66
N PRO A 14 -0.08 -26.72 26.19
CA PRO A 14 0.42 -26.82 24.82
C PRO A 14 -0.64 -26.57 23.75
N GLU A 15 -1.88 -26.97 23.99
CA GLU A 15 -3.01 -26.77 23.08
C GLU A 15 -3.31 -25.27 22.90
N ILE A 16 -3.22 -24.49 23.98
CA ILE A 16 -3.44 -23.05 23.93
C ILE A 16 -2.26 -22.35 23.27
N GLN A 17 -1.02 -22.78 23.57
CA GLN A 17 0.16 -22.25 22.88
C GLN A 17 0.07 -22.46 21.37
N LEU A 18 -0.32 -23.66 20.93
CA LEU A 18 -0.51 -23.97 19.52
C LEU A 18 -1.63 -23.12 18.89
N GLN A 19 -2.78 -22.98 19.56
CA GLN A 19 -3.87 -22.13 19.09
C GLN A 19 -3.43 -20.67 18.91
N VAL A 20 -2.63 -20.14 19.84
CA VAL A 20 -2.08 -18.79 19.72
C VAL A 20 -1.16 -18.68 18.52
N TRP A 21 -0.25 -19.64 18.31
CA TRP A 21 0.62 -19.63 17.13
C TRP A 21 -0.16 -19.69 15.83
N GLU A 22 -1.10 -20.62 15.71
CA GLU A 22 -1.95 -20.76 14.51
C GLU A 22 -2.81 -19.51 14.25
N SER A 23 -3.30 -18.87 15.30
CA SER A 23 -4.10 -17.64 15.21
C SER A 23 -3.27 -16.37 14.97
N SER A 24 -1.94 -16.44 15.14
CA SER A 24 -1.04 -15.29 14.95
C SER A 24 -0.75 -14.99 13.48
N PHE A 25 -1.01 -15.95 12.59
CA PHE A 25 -0.84 -15.75 11.14
C PHE A 25 -2.08 -15.13 10.53
N ARG A 26 -1.88 -14.26 9.53
CA ARG A 26 -2.99 -13.70 8.77
C ARG A 26 -3.68 -14.76 7.92
N SER A 27 -4.99 -14.84 8.06
CA SER A 27 -5.80 -15.51 7.04
C SER A 27 -5.70 -14.75 5.70
N PRO A 28 -5.65 -15.46 4.55
CA PRO A 28 -5.78 -14.86 3.21
C PRO A 28 -7.05 -14.05 2.98
N LYS A 29 -8.06 -14.24 3.85
CA LYS A 29 -9.36 -13.58 3.80
C LYS A 29 -9.53 -12.52 4.90
N ALA A 30 -8.56 -12.39 5.80
CA ALA A 30 -8.66 -11.45 6.91
C ALA A 30 -8.34 -10.02 6.46
N ILE A 31 -9.32 -9.14 6.65
CA ILE A 31 -9.10 -7.70 6.80
C ILE A 31 -8.76 -7.50 8.28
N PRO A 32 -7.69 -6.75 8.64
CA PRO A 32 -6.96 -5.77 7.83
C PRO A 32 -5.86 -6.34 6.91
N GLY A 33 -5.65 -5.67 5.78
CA GLY A 33 -4.52 -5.95 4.86
C GLY A 33 -3.19 -5.40 5.39
N GLY A 34 -2.08 -5.91 4.87
CA GLY A 34 -0.74 -5.42 5.21
C GLY A 34 -0.33 -4.20 4.38
N LEU A 35 0.44 -3.30 4.98
CA LEU A 35 1.14 -2.21 4.31
C LEU A 35 2.61 -2.60 4.16
N HIS A 36 3.09 -2.66 2.91
CA HIS A 36 4.45 -3.08 2.58
C HIS A 36 5.21 -1.99 1.85
N TYR A 37 6.46 -1.80 2.23
CA TYR A 37 7.37 -0.82 1.63
C TYR A 37 8.27 -1.50 0.61
N ILE A 38 8.16 -1.06 -0.64
CA ILE A 38 8.92 -1.62 -1.77
C ILE A 38 9.76 -0.54 -2.45
N GLY A 39 10.97 -0.91 -2.84
CA GLY A 39 11.78 -0.16 -3.79
C GLY A 39 11.53 -0.62 -5.23
N LEU A 40 12.18 0.03 -6.18
CA LEU A 40 12.30 -0.49 -7.55
C LEU A 40 13.77 -0.70 -7.91
N ASP A 41 14.04 -1.78 -8.64
CA ASP A 41 15.36 -2.02 -9.24
C ASP A 41 15.60 -1.15 -10.49
N HIS A 42 16.74 -1.36 -11.16
CA HIS A 42 17.09 -0.64 -12.39
C HIS A 42 16.15 -0.94 -13.57
N GLY A 43 15.45 -2.07 -13.56
CA GLY A 43 14.45 -2.45 -14.54
C GLY A 43 13.04 -1.93 -14.24
N GLY A 44 12.83 -1.31 -13.07
CA GLY A 44 11.51 -0.87 -12.61
C GLY A 44 10.70 -2.00 -11.98
N PHE A 45 11.32 -3.12 -11.63
CA PHE A 45 10.67 -4.22 -10.91
C PHE A 45 10.64 -3.93 -9.41
N PRO A 46 9.54 -4.29 -8.72
CA PRO A 46 9.43 -4.13 -7.28
C PRO A 46 10.48 -5.00 -6.59
N VAL A 47 11.17 -4.43 -5.60
CA VAL A 47 12.10 -5.13 -4.71
C VAL A 47 11.78 -4.79 -3.26
N PRO A 48 12.05 -5.68 -2.29
CA PRO A 48 11.99 -5.31 -0.89
C PRO A 48 12.86 -4.07 -0.68
N LEU A 49 12.34 -3.07 0.02
CA LEU A 49 13.13 -1.89 0.29
C LEU A 49 14.37 -2.33 1.10
N ASP A 50 15.56 -1.98 0.63
CA ASP A 50 16.83 -2.54 1.10
C ASP A 50 17.10 -2.28 2.59
N LYS A 51 17.74 -3.23 3.27
CA LYS A 51 18.10 -3.17 4.70
C LYS A 51 19.51 -2.61 4.85
N THR A 52 19.72 -1.34 4.52
CA THR A 52 21.00 -0.71 4.86
C THR A 52 21.02 -0.39 6.36
N ALA A 53 22.02 -0.90 7.09
CA ALA A 53 22.17 -0.77 8.55
C ALA A 53 22.11 0.68 9.08
N LYS A 54 22.33 1.68 8.22
CA LYS A 54 22.20 3.10 8.57
C LYS A 54 20.76 3.60 8.67
N ASP A 55 19.80 2.90 8.08
CA ASP A 55 18.39 3.32 7.99
C ASP A 55 17.47 2.50 8.91
N GLU A 56 17.99 1.50 9.63
CA GLU A 56 17.21 0.47 10.34
C GLU A 56 16.28 1.02 11.45
N PHE A 57 16.64 2.17 12.02
CA PHE A 57 15.89 2.83 13.10
C PHE A 57 14.88 3.89 12.63
N GLN A 58 14.98 4.37 11.38
CA GLN A 58 14.10 5.42 10.86
C GLN A 58 13.20 4.92 9.72
N ARG A 59 13.43 3.70 9.25
CA ARG A 59 12.74 3.14 8.10
C ARG A 59 11.46 2.44 8.55
N ALA A 60 10.38 2.75 7.83
CA ALA A 60 9.11 2.07 7.99
C ALA A 60 9.23 0.57 7.64
N ARG A 61 8.62 -0.26 8.47
CA ARG A 61 8.78 -1.72 8.45
C ARG A 61 7.51 -2.36 7.91
N SER A 62 7.66 -3.20 6.89
CA SER A 62 6.52 -3.79 6.19
C SER A 62 5.72 -4.73 7.10
N GLY A 63 4.41 -4.83 6.89
CA GLY A 63 3.55 -5.71 7.68
C GLY A 63 3.97 -7.19 7.64
N TYR A 64 4.58 -7.65 6.54
CA TYR A 64 5.10 -9.02 6.44
C TYR A 64 6.20 -9.33 7.47
N GLU A 65 6.86 -8.31 8.03
CA GLU A 65 7.92 -8.52 9.03
C GLU A 65 7.38 -9.10 10.34
N LEU A 66 6.08 -8.95 10.62
CA LEU A 66 5.44 -9.62 11.75
C LEU A 66 5.47 -11.13 11.58
N GLU A 67 5.14 -11.62 10.39
CA GLU A 67 5.19 -13.06 10.06
C GLU A 67 6.64 -13.57 10.02
N GLN A 68 7.60 -12.73 9.61
CA GLN A 68 9.02 -13.07 9.75
C GLN A 68 9.45 -13.25 11.21
N GLY A 69 8.94 -12.41 12.12
CA GLY A 69 9.14 -12.57 13.56
C GLY A 69 8.60 -13.92 14.05
N LEU A 70 7.38 -14.29 13.64
CA LEU A 70 6.78 -15.59 14.00
C LEU A 70 7.63 -16.77 13.49
N TRP A 71 8.11 -16.72 12.24
CA TRP A 71 8.95 -17.78 11.67
C TRP A 71 10.25 -18.03 12.46
N THR A 72 10.79 -16.97 13.05
CA THR A 72 12.10 -16.98 13.71
C THR A 72 12.02 -17.10 15.24
N ALA A 73 10.83 -16.97 15.84
CA ALA A 73 10.64 -16.93 17.29
C ALA A 73 11.05 -18.24 18.01
N CYS A 74 10.52 -19.38 17.57
CA CYS A 74 10.84 -20.70 18.13
C CYS A 74 10.45 -21.82 17.15
N TRP A 75 10.78 -23.07 17.53
CA TRP A 75 10.44 -24.25 16.73
C TRP A 75 8.93 -24.40 16.52
N ASP A 76 8.12 -24.27 17.57
CA ASP A 76 6.66 -24.48 17.49
C ASP A 76 5.98 -23.42 16.60
N SER A 77 6.39 -22.17 16.73
CA SER A 77 5.92 -21.07 15.87
C SER A 77 6.30 -21.30 14.40
N ARG A 78 7.52 -21.80 14.14
CA ARG A 78 7.95 -22.16 12.78
C ARG A 78 7.13 -23.33 12.20
N ALA A 79 6.85 -24.35 13.00
CA ALA A 79 6.02 -25.47 12.59
C ALA A 79 4.59 -25.01 12.25
N ALA A 80 4.01 -24.11 13.05
CA ALA A 80 2.73 -23.48 12.76
C ALA A 80 2.78 -22.66 11.46
N ALA A 81 3.85 -21.90 11.23
CA ALA A 81 4.04 -21.13 9.99
C ALA A 81 4.10 -22.03 8.75
N MET A 82 4.86 -23.14 8.81
CA MET A 82 4.94 -24.12 7.73
C MET A 82 3.58 -24.75 7.44
N LYS A 83 2.83 -25.14 8.49
CA LYS A 83 1.48 -25.69 8.35
C LYS A 83 0.53 -24.68 7.70
N HIS A 84 0.58 -23.43 8.12
CA HIS A 84 -0.24 -22.35 7.58
C HIS A 84 0.08 -22.11 6.10
N GLN A 85 1.36 -22.10 5.72
CA GLN A 85 1.78 -21.97 4.32
C GLN A 85 1.24 -23.12 3.45
N LEU A 86 1.36 -24.37 3.92
CA LEU A 86 0.83 -25.53 3.19
C LEU A 86 -0.69 -25.46 3.01
N GLN A 87 -1.43 -24.98 4.02
CA GLN A 87 -2.88 -24.78 3.91
C GLN A 87 -3.23 -23.74 2.84
N GLN A 88 -2.46 -22.65 2.77
CA GLN A 88 -2.66 -21.62 1.75
C GLN A 88 -2.35 -22.12 0.34
N ASP A 89 -1.26 -22.86 0.18
CA ASP A 89 -0.89 -23.46 -1.10
C ASP A 89 -2.01 -24.41 -1.57
N ALA A 90 -2.56 -25.22 -0.67
CA ALA A 90 -3.70 -26.09 -0.95
C ALA A 90 -4.99 -25.33 -1.30
N GLU A 91 -5.35 -24.28 -0.56
CA GLU A 91 -6.53 -23.45 -0.86
C GLU A 91 -6.41 -22.73 -2.21
N SER A 92 -5.21 -22.31 -2.59
CA SER A 92 -4.95 -21.68 -3.89
C SER A 92 -5.10 -22.67 -5.05
N SER A 93 -4.74 -23.94 -4.83
CA SER A 93 -4.80 -25.01 -5.83
C SER A 93 -6.23 -25.46 -6.18
N TYR A 94 -7.24 -25.13 -5.37
CA TYR A 94 -8.66 -25.47 -5.64
C TYR A 94 -9.40 -24.39 -6.44
N SER A 95 -8.80 -23.23 -6.70
CA SER A 95 -9.35 -22.27 -7.66
C SER A 95 -8.83 -22.61 -9.07
N ASP A 96 -9.72 -23.10 -9.92
CA ASP A 96 -9.44 -23.81 -11.18
C ASP A 96 -8.95 -22.92 -12.35
N VAL A 97 -8.05 -21.96 -12.10
CA VAL A 97 -7.43 -21.13 -13.15
C VAL A 97 -5.96 -20.88 -12.83
N LEU A 98 -5.11 -21.67 -13.49
CA LEU A 98 -3.64 -21.54 -13.66
C LEU A 98 -2.77 -21.98 -12.48
N ASN A 99 -1.71 -22.72 -12.83
CA ASN A 99 -0.72 -23.31 -11.93
C ASN A 99 -0.17 -22.29 -10.91
N PRO A 100 0.12 -22.74 -9.66
CA PRO A 100 0.68 -21.90 -8.61
C PRO A 100 2.01 -21.32 -9.09
N THR A 101 1.97 -20.10 -9.59
CA THR A 101 3.19 -19.39 -9.94
C THR A 101 3.58 -18.70 -8.66
N THR A 102 4.21 -19.46 -7.75
CA THR A 102 4.97 -18.90 -6.64
C THR A 102 5.79 -17.78 -7.25
N LEU A 103 5.49 -16.53 -6.89
CA LEU A 103 6.32 -15.41 -7.27
C LEU A 103 7.58 -15.56 -6.43
N GLU A 104 8.45 -16.50 -6.81
CA GLU A 104 9.78 -16.54 -6.25
C GLU A 104 10.35 -15.17 -6.56
N PHE A 105 10.63 -14.40 -5.50
CA PHE A 105 11.57 -13.30 -5.56
C PHE A 105 12.99 -13.85 -5.82
N ALA A 106 13.13 -14.74 -6.80
CA ALA A 106 14.40 -15.09 -7.38
C ALA A 106 14.80 -13.88 -8.21
N LEU A 107 15.94 -13.30 -7.86
CA LEU A 107 16.73 -12.37 -8.67
C LEU A 107 17.18 -12.99 -10.03
N ARG A 108 16.48 -14.02 -10.53
CA ARG A 108 16.73 -14.73 -11.77
C ARG A 108 15.42 -14.91 -12.53
N GLY A 109 15.23 -14.09 -13.55
CA GLY A 109 14.38 -14.46 -14.68
C GLY A 109 13.11 -13.64 -14.82
N ARG A 110 13.02 -12.96 -15.95
CA ARG A 110 11.83 -12.27 -16.45
C ARG A 110 10.72 -13.28 -16.69
N GLU A 111 9.57 -13.16 -16.06
CA GLU A 111 8.31 -13.67 -16.64
C GLU A 111 7.07 -13.00 -16.02
N SER A 112 5.96 -13.05 -16.76
CA SER A 112 4.82 -12.13 -16.65
C SER A 112 3.68 -12.68 -15.80
N TYR A 113 3.34 -11.97 -14.71
CA TYR A 113 2.22 -12.30 -13.80
C TYR A 113 0.82 -11.83 -14.22
N ALA A 114 -0.22 -12.63 -13.92
CA ALA A 114 -1.63 -12.22 -13.89
C ALA A 114 -2.08 -12.08 -12.42
N GLY A 115 -2.42 -10.87 -11.98
CA GLY A 115 -2.59 -10.47 -10.57
C GLY A 115 -3.81 -11.03 -9.81
N ARG A 116 -3.88 -12.36 -9.61
CA ARG A 116 -4.88 -12.99 -8.73
C ARG A 116 -4.33 -13.85 -7.59
N GLU A 117 -3.04 -14.16 -7.56
CA GLU A 117 -2.45 -15.08 -6.58
C GLU A 117 -1.59 -14.36 -5.52
N PRO A 118 -1.44 -14.93 -4.30
CA PRO A 118 -0.50 -14.47 -3.30
C PRO A 118 0.93 -14.50 -3.86
N VAL A 119 1.71 -13.49 -3.49
CA VAL A 119 3.08 -13.30 -3.95
C VAL A 119 4.02 -13.61 -2.78
N SER A 120 5.10 -14.35 -3.02
CA SER A 120 6.08 -14.67 -2.00
C SER A 120 7.31 -13.76 -2.07
N ILE A 121 7.51 -12.85 -1.12
CA ILE A 121 8.81 -12.17 -0.99
C ILE A 121 9.79 -13.13 -0.33
N ILE A 122 10.87 -13.49 -1.02
CA ILE A 122 11.95 -14.29 -0.44
C ILE A 122 13.03 -13.29 0.01
N PRO A 123 13.17 -13.01 1.31
CA PRO A 123 14.32 -12.26 1.79
C PRO A 123 15.56 -13.14 1.59
N PRO A 124 16.72 -12.57 1.20
CA PRO A 124 17.96 -13.32 1.21
C PRO A 124 18.27 -13.74 2.66
N ILE A 125 18.44 -15.03 2.90
CA ILE A 125 18.99 -15.57 4.14
C ILE A 125 20.30 -16.28 3.79
N ASP A 126 21.32 -16.07 4.62
CA ASP A 126 22.68 -16.61 4.44
C ASP A 126 22.81 -18.13 4.67
N GLU A 127 21.73 -18.86 4.97
CA GLU A 127 21.81 -20.26 5.38
C GLU A 127 20.65 -21.11 4.85
N GLY A 128 20.62 -21.39 3.55
CA GLY A 128 19.97 -22.57 2.95
C GLY A 128 18.46 -22.83 3.18
N GLN A 129 17.77 -22.01 3.98
CA GLN A 129 16.34 -22.07 4.25
C GLN A 129 15.67 -20.90 3.56
N GLU A 130 14.95 -21.18 2.47
CA GLU A 130 14.16 -20.21 1.75
C GLU A 130 12.94 -19.81 2.60
N GLN A 131 12.97 -18.63 3.18
CA GLN A 131 11.79 -18.04 3.79
C GLN A 131 10.88 -17.50 2.69
N LYS A 132 9.66 -17.99 2.57
CA LYS A 132 8.64 -17.39 1.69
C LYS A 132 7.76 -16.47 2.53
N MET A 133 7.89 -15.15 2.36
CA MET A 133 7.01 -14.18 3.01
C MET A 133 5.74 -14.02 2.19
N VAL A 134 4.58 -14.26 2.78
CA VAL A 134 3.31 -14.19 2.05
C VAL A 134 2.80 -12.75 2.03
N ILE A 135 2.56 -12.23 0.83
CA ILE A 135 1.86 -10.96 0.63
C ILE A 135 0.68 -11.19 -0.32
N TYR A 136 -0.35 -10.36 -0.21
CA TYR A 136 -1.57 -10.46 -1.01
C TYR A 136 -1.73 -9.23 -1.90
N PRO A 137 -1.24 -9.24 -3.16
CA PRO A 137 -1.24 -8.05 -4.03
C PRO A 137 -2.61 -7.37 -4.27
N SER A 138 -3.70 -8.12 -4.06
CA SER A 138 -5.07 -7.65 -4.23
C SER A 138 -5.64 -7.00 -2.97
N GLN A 139 -5.09 -7.28 -1.79
CA GLN A 139 -5.59 -6.84 -0.48
C GLN A 139 -4.61 -5.92 0.24
N ASP A 140 -3.31 -6.21 0.13
CA ASP A 140 -2.24 -5.44 0.74
C ASP A 140 -1.98 -4.14 -0.03
N ILE A 141 -1.48 -3.14 0.69
CA ILE A 141 -1.05 -1.86 0.16
C ILE A 141 0.46 -1.86 -0.04
N PHE A 142 0.90 -1.35 -1.19
CA PHE A 142 2.31 -1.28 -1.56
C PHE A 142 2.75 0.17 -1.65
N CYS A 143 3.47 0.62 -0.62
CA CYS A 143 4.10 1.93 -0.59
C CYS A 143 5.40 1.92 -1.41
N VAL A 144 5.41 2.67 -2.51
CA VAL A 144 6.57 2.73 -3.41
C VAL A 144 7.56 3.80 -2.95
N ALA A 145 8.78 3.39 -2.61
CA ALA A 145 9.89 4.27 -2.31
C ALA A 145 10.84 4.39 -3.52
N LEU A 146 10.90 5.56 -4.14
CA LEU A 146 11.68 5.81 -5.36
C LEU A 146 13.09 6.36 -5.11
N ASN A 147 13.67 6.11 -3.94
CA ASN A 147 14.98 6.64 -3.54
C ASN A 147 16.16 6.15 -4.41
N ARG A 148 16.05 4.98 -5.07
CA ARG A 148 17.12 4.41 -5.92
C ARG A 148 16.77 4.29 -7.41
N ALA A 149 15.52 4.55 -7.78
CA ALA A 149 14.98 4.26 -9.11
C ALA A 149 14.91 5.48 -10.05
N GLY A 150 15.75 6.49 -9.82
CA GLY A 150 15.68 7.79 -10.52
C GLY A 150 15.58 7.68 -12.04
N ARG A 151 16.31 6.74 -12.67
CA ARG A 151 16.21 6.51 -14.12
C ARG A 151 14.91 5.81 -14.54
N ALA A 152 14.48 4.74 -13.86
CA ALA A 152 13.25 4.03 -14.20
C ALA A 152 12.00 4.92 -14.02
N ALA A 153 11.95 5.69 -12.92
CA ALA A 153 10.92 6.68 -12.65
C ALA A 153 10.91 7.80 -13.71
N CYS A 154 12.08 8.23 -14.20
CA CYS A 154 12.19 9.24 -15.25
C CYS A 154 11.84 8.73 -16.65
N CYS A 155 12.06 7.44 -16.94
CA CYS A 155 11.93 6.88 -18.29
C CYS A 155 10.54 6.30 -18.63
N GLY A 156 9.62 6.18 -17.67
CA GLY A 156 8.27 5.72 -17.99
C GLY A 156 8.07 4.20 -17.96
N ASN A 157 9.12 3.44 -17.62
CA ASN A 157 9.10 1.98 -17.64
C ASN A 157 8.61 1.45 -16.28
N TYR A 158 7.29 1.41 -16.11
CA TYR A 158 6.64 0.99 -14.86
C TYR A 158 5.48 0.00 -15.08
N TYR A 159 5.51 -0.71 -16.22
CA TYR A 159 4.61 -1.82 -16.50
C TYR A 159 4.46 -2.84 -15.35
N PRO A 160 5.50 -3.16 -14.55
CA PRO A 160 5.35 -4.07 -13.42
C PRO A 160 4.41 -3.54 -12.34
N LEU A 161 4.38 -2.21 -12.11
CA LEU A 161 3.58 -1.61 -11.04
C LEU A 161 2.07 -1.62 -11.33
N ARG A 162 1.65 -1.66 -12.61
CA ARG A 162 0.23 -1.74 -13.00
C ARG A 162 -0.49 -2.98 -12.48
N LYS A 163 0.24 -4.01 -12.04
CA LYS A 163 -0.32 -5.25 -11.51
C LYS A 163 -0.72 -5.16 -10.04
N PHE A 164 -0.21 -4.16 -9.32
CA PHE A 164 -0.59 -3.91 -7.93
C PHE A 164 -1.88 -3.07 -7.91
N LYS A 165 -2.95 -3.64 -7.36
CA LYS A 165 -4.26 -2.96 -7.30
C LYS A 165 -4.28 -1.80 -6.30
N ARG A 166 -3.42 -1.86 -5.27
CA ARG A 166 -3.39 -0.93 -4.15
C ARG A 166 -1.99 -0.33 -3.98
N LEU A 167 -1.58 0.47 -4.96
CA LEU A 167 -0.34 1.27 -4.86
C LEU A 167 -0.55 2.49 -3.98
N ALA A 168 0.48 2.82 -3.19
CA ALA A 168 0.52 4.00 -2.35
C ALA A 168 1.84 4.77 -2.48
N PHE A 169 1.78 6.06 -2.16
CA PHE A 169 2.93 6.96 -2.11
C PHE A 169 2.96 7.69 -0.78
N GLU A 170 4.12 7.74 -0.15
CA GLU A 170 4.31 8.55 1.05
C GLU A 170 4.32 10.04 0.69
N PHE A 171 3.31 10.76 1.19
CA PHE A 171 3.18 12.19 1.02
C PHE A 171 4.25 12.91 1.84
N LYS A 172 4.84 13.96 1.26
CA LYS A 172 5.77 14.84 1.94
C LYS A 172 5.29 16.29 1.80
N PRO A 173 5.14 17.06 2.90
CA PRO A 173 4.73 18.46 2.82
C PRO A 173 5.60 19.33 1.90
N SER A 174 6.87 18.94 1.67
CA SER A 174 7.75 19.59 0.69
C SER A 174 7.20 19.56 -0.75
N TRP A 175 6.27 18.64 -1.07
CA TRP A 175 5.59 18.62 -2.37
C TRP A 175 4.78 19.90 -2.59
N ASN A 176 4.18 20.48 -1.53
CA ASN A 176 3.42 21.74 -1.64
C ASN A 176 4.34 22.87 -2.07
N ILE A 177 5.54 22.95 -1.48
CA ILE A 177 6.56 23.95 -1.85
C ILE A 177 6.93 23.78 -3.33
N GLN A 178 7.22 22.56 -3.78
CA GLN A 178 7.57 22.31 -5.18
C GLN A 178 6.45 22.68 -6.15
N LEU A 179 5.20 22.36 -5.82
CA LEU A 179 4.06 22.67 -6.68
C LEU A 179 3.73 24.17 -6.68
N SER A 180 3.83 24.85 -5.54
CA SER A 180 3.55 26.29 -5.41
C SER A 180 4.51 27.17 -6.22
N GLN A 181 5.70 26.67 -6.55
CA GLN A 181 6.69 27.38 -7.37
C GLN A 181 6.41 27.24 -8.88
N HIS A 182 5.35 26.51 -9.26
CA HIS A 182 5.10 26.10 -10.64
C HIS A 182 3.64 26.30 -11.04
N ASP A 183 3.32 27.49 -11.55
CA ASP A 183 1.94 27.82 -11.94
C ASP A 183 1.57 27.31 -13.33
N ASN A 184 2.54 27.07 -14.22
CA ASN A 184 2.27 26.76 -15.63
C ASN A 184 3.27 25.76 -16.19
N TYR A 185 2.90 24.47 -16.14
CA TYR A 185 3.53 23.34 -16.81
C TYR A 185 5.08 23.28 -16.76
N TYR A 186 5.60 22.53 -15.80
CA TYR A 186 7.02 22.22 -15.66
C TYR A 186 7.29 20.76 -16.06
N PRO A 187 8.44 20.41 -16.69
CA PRO A 187 8.70 19.04 -17.06
C PRO A 187 8.74 18.17 -15.80
N ILE A 188 7.85 17.18 -15.73
CA ILE A 188 7.64 16.24 -14.61
C ILE A 188 8.96 15.72 -14.02
N LYS A 189 9.99 15.57 -14.87
CA LYS A 189 11.35 15.14 -14.53
C LYS A 189 12.09 16.05 -13.52
N LYS A 190 11.60 17.26 -13.25
CA LYS A 190 12.21 18.20 -12.30
C LYS A 190 11.62 18.12 -10.90
N PHE A 191 10.50 17.40 -10.71
CA PHE A 191 9.98 17.09 -9.38
C PHE A 191 10.79 15.98 -8.70
N LEU A 192 10.64 15.85 -7.39
CA LEU A 192 11.15 14.68 -6.67
C LEU A 192 10.62 13.39 -7.32
N PRO A 193 11.41 12.30 -7.41
CA PRO A 193 11.02 11.09 -8.12
C PRO A 193 9.62 10.54 -7.76
N SER A 194 9.27 10.51 -6.46
CA SER A 194 7.95 10.07 -5.98
C SER A 194 6.80 10.95 -6.47
N LEU A 195 6.96 12.28 -6.39
CA LEU A 195 5.97 13.22 -6.90
C LEU A 195 5.85 13.12 -8.42
N ALA A 196 7.00 13.10 -9.11
CA ALA A 196 7.07 12.96 -10.56
C ALA A 196 6.34 11.69 -11.05
N PHE A 197 6.52 10.58 -10.34
CA PHE A 197 5.88 9.32 -10.67
C PHE A 197 4.37 9.35 -10.43
N MET A 198 3.94 9.82 -9.26
CA MET A 198 2.52 9.96 -8.94
C MET A 198 1.81 10.87 -9.95
N LEU A 199 2.41 12.01 -10.33
CA LEU A 199 1.86 12.88 -11.36
C LEU A 199 1.64 12.17 -12.70
N ARG A 200 2.54 11.25 -13.10
CA ARG A 200 2.34 10.45 -14.32
C ARG A 200 1.13 9.53 -14.21
N LEU A 201 0.89 8.92 -13.05
CA LEU A 201 -0.31 8.11 -12.82
C LEU A 201 -1.58 8.95 -12.92
N VAL A 202 -1.56 10.17 -12.38
CA VAL A 202 -2.68 11.12 -12.52
C VAL A 202 -2.93 11.46 -13.98
N PHE A 203 -1.89 11.77 -14.74
CA PHE A 203 -2.03 12.02 -16.18
C PHE A 203 -2.57 10.78 -16.90
N GLU A 204 -2.09 9.58 -16.58
CA GLU A 204 -2.60 8.34 -17.17
C GLU A 204 -4.09 8.13 -16.85
N ALA A 205 -4.51 8.40 -15.61
CA ALA A 205 -5.92 8.36 -15.20
C ALA A 205 -6.78 9.40 -15.93
N ALA A 206 -6.24 10.57 -16.22
CA ALA A 206 -6.94 11.59 -17.01
C ALA A 206 -7.04 11.25 -18.52
N HIS A 207 -6.10 10.47 -19.07
CA HIS A 207 -6.06 10.15 -20.51
C HIS A 207 -6.75 8.82 -20.86
N THR A 208 -6.95 7.93 -19.90
CA THR A 208 -7.58 6.62 -20.14
C THR A 208 -9.09 6.81 -20.28
N ARG A 209 -9.62 6.48 -21.48
CA ARG A 209 -11.05 6.57 -21.83
C ARG A 209 -11.94 5.59 -21.07
N HIS A 210 -11.34 4.69 -20.31
CA HIS A 210 -12.02 3.72 -19.47
C HIS A 210 -11.65 4.02 -18.02
N PHE A 211 -12.67 4.28 -17.20
CA PHE A 211 -12.59 4.59 -15.75
C PHE A 211 -12.08 3.41 -14.90
N THR A 212 -11.07 2.68 -15.36
CA THR A 212 -10.48 1.52 -14.66
C THR A 212 -9.12 1.83 -14.08
N THR A 213 -8.73 3.11 -13.97
CA THR A 213 -7.49 3.45 -13.28
C THR A 213 -7.61 3.15 -11.80
N PRO A 214 -6.62 2.46 -11.20
CA PRO A 214 -6.63 2.16 -9.78
C PRO A 214 -6.59 3.47 -8.99
N THR A 215 -7.34 3.51 -7.87
CA THR A 215 -7.29 4.61 -6.91
C THR A 215 -5.85 4.85 -6.47
N ILE A 216 -5.39 6.10 -6.60
CA ILE A 216 -4.07 6.56 -6.18
C ILE A 216 -4.13 6.81 -4.67
N ARG A 217 -3.32 6.09 -3.90
CA ARG A 217 -3.30 6.23 -2.44
C ARG A 217 -2.13 7.10 -2.00
N LEU A 218 -2.38 8.05 -1.10
CA LEU A 218 -1.34 8.86 -0.46
C LEU A 218 -1.28 8.50 1.03
N ILE A 219 -0.09 8.20 1.54
CA ILE A 219 0.12 7.97 2.97
C ILE A 219 0.55 9.29 3.59
N ASP A 220 -0.28 9.84 4.49
CA ASP A 220 0.07 10.99 5.32
C ASP A 220 0.02 10.59 6.79
N ARG A 221 1.21 10.42 7.40
CA ARG A 221 1.35 10.02 8.80
C ARG A 221 0.97 11.13 9.79
N ASN A 222 0.86 12.38 9.33
CA ASN A 222 0.58 13.53 10.17
C ASN A 222 -0.85 14.04 9.99
N ALA A 223 -1.57 13.55 8.98
CA ALA A 223 -2.96 13.93 8.75
C ALA A 223 -3.82 13.52 9.95
N ARG A 224 -4.47 14.52 10.54
CA ARG A 224 -5.55 14.30 11.50
C ARG A 224 -6.86 14.10 10.77
N TRP A 225 -7.73 13.28 11.35
CA TRP A 225 -8.99 12.90 10.71
C TRP A 225 -10.08 12.71 11.77
N ILE A 226 -11.33 12.77 11.34
CA ILE A 226 -12.51 12.51 12.17
C ILE A 226 -13.36 11.43 11.51
N ASN A 227 -14.09 10.66 12.31
CA ASN A 227 -15.12 9.75 11.84
C ASN A 227 -16.48 10.32 12.21
N ASP A 228 -17.33 10.57 11.22
CA ASP A 228 -18.73 10.84 11.49
C ASP A 228 -19.40 9.47 11.74
N ASP A 229 -19.46 9.03 13.00
CA ASP A 229 -19.95 7.72 13.50
C ASP A 229 -21.39 7.32 13.06
N THR A 230 -21.99 8.07 12.17
CA THR A 230 -23.32 7.88 11.60
C THR A 230 -23.46 6.67 10.67
N THR A 231 -22.36 6.08 10.19
CA THR A 231 -22.38 4.90 9.32
C THR A 231 -21.48 3.79 9.86
N GLN A 232 -22.10 2.67 10.28
CA GLN A 232 -21.43 1.49 10.85
C GLN A 232 -20.50 0.73 9.89
N LEU A 233 -20.24 1.21 8.67
CA LEU A 233 -19.28 0.57 7.78
C LEU A 233 -17.87 0.86 8.30
N GLY A 234 -17.27 -0.13 8.96
CA GLY A 234 -15.91 -0.02 9.49
C GLY A 234 -14.93 0.40 8.39
N LEU A 235 -14.09 1.40 8.70
CA LEU A 235 -13.04 1.85 7.80
C LEU A 235 -12.08 0.72 7.46
N ASP A 236 -11.75 0.59 6.19
CA ASP A 236 -10.68 -0.27 5.72
C ASP A 236 -9.41 0.04 6.50
N THR A 237 -8.95 -0.98 7.22
CA THR A 237 -7.80 -0.87 8.11
C THR A 237 -6.62 -1.62 7.49
N PHE A 238 -5.43 -1.05 7.66
CA PHE A 238 -4.18 -1.67 7.23
C PHE A 238 -3.15 -1.57 8.35
N TYR A 239 -2.09 -2.37 8.28
CA TYR A 239 -1.02 -2.28 9.25
C TYR A 239 0.34 -2.44 8.60
N ASP A 240 1.29 -1.64 9.06
CA ASP A 240 2.70 -1.96 8.93
C ASP A 240 3.13 -2.73 10.21
N ARG A 241 4.42 -2.98 10.40
CA ARG A 241 4.88 -3.70 11.59
C ARG A 241 4.52 -2.98 12.90
N ASP A 242 4.57 -1.66 12.91
CA ASP A 242 4.58 -0.83 14.11
C ASP A 242 3.28 -0.01 14.27
N HIS A 243 2.50 0.19 13.19
CA HIS A 243 1.39 1.11 13.15
C HIS A 243 0.16 0.53 12.45
N LYS A 244 -1.01 0.98 12.91
CA LYS A 244 -2.31 0.75 12.29
C LYS A 244 -2.74 1.98 11.51
N TYR A 245 -3.23 1.77 10.30
CA TYR A 245 -3.68 2.81 9.38
C TYR A 245 -5.15 2.61 8.99
N VAL A 246 -5.78 3.69 8.54
CA VAL A 246 -7.11 3.68 7.92
C VAL A 246 -7.05 4.33 6.54
N GLU A 247 -7.82 3.80 5.60
CA GLU A 247 -8.01 4.41 4.27
C GLU A 247 -9.26 5.30 4.27
N ILE A 248 -9.09 6.56 3.87
CA ILE A 248 -10.13 7.57 3.76
C ILE A 248 -10.27 7.95 2.29
N SER A 249 -11.42 7.63 1.69
CA SER A 249 -11.69 7.97 0.29
C SER A 249 -11.93 9.48 0.14
N MET A 250 -11.32 10.09 -0.87
CA MET A 250 -11.56 11.50 -1.21
C MET A 250 -12.80 11.68 -2.11
N LYS A 251 -13.38 10.58 -2.58
CA LYS A 251 -14.62 10.61 -3.37
C LYS A 251 -15.81 10.96 -2.46
N PRO A 252 -16.61 11.99 -2.78
CA PRO A 252 -17.75 12.38 -1.96
C PRO A 252 -18.70 11.20 -1.68
N GLY A 253 -19.13 11.07 -0.42
CA GLY A 253 -20.04 10.02 0.03
C GLY A 253 -19.46 8.60 0.06
N SER A 254 -18.16 8.43 -0.21
CA SER A 254 -17.50 7.10 -0.20
C SER A 254 -16.84 6.73 1.12
N SER A 255 -16.75 7.67 2.08
CA SER A 255 -16.23 7.42 3.42
C SER A 255 -16.99 8.26 4.45
N SER A 256 -17.21 7.69 5.64
CA SER A 256 -17.69 8.38 6.83
C SER A 256 -16.60 9.21 7.50
N ALA A 257 -15.35 8.92 7.18
CA ALA A 257 -14.19 9.61 7.72
C ALA A 257 -13.76 10.75 6.81
N GLN A 258 -13.25 11.81 7.43
CA GLN A 258 -12.80 13.00 6.73
C GLN A 258 -11.47 13.49 7.29
N ILE A 259 -10.57 13.93 6.42
CA ILE A 259 -9.35 14.63 6.83
C ILE A 259 -9.73 16.01 7.34
N LEU A 260 -9.17 16.41 8.48
CA LEU A 260 -9.43 17.73 9.05
C LEU A 260 -8.98 18.85 8.10
N CYS A 261 -9.76 19.93 8.08
CA CYS A 261 -9.44 21.14 7.34
C CYS A 261 -8.04 21.65 7.71
N HIS A 262 -7.34 22.23 6.73
CA HIS A 262 -5.96 22.72 6.83
C HIS A 262 -4.86 21.65 6.93
N SER A 263 -5.17 20.38 6.67
CA SER A 263 -4.11 19.38 6.49
C SER A 263 -3.26 19.70 5.25
N PRO A 264 -1.92 19.60 5.31
CA PRO A 264 -1.04 19.85 4.16
C PRO A 264 -1.36 18.98 2.93
N VAL A 265 -1.90 17.77 3.12
CA VAL A 265 -2.34 16.91 2.00
C VAL A 265 -3.56 17.48 1.27
N LEU A 266 -4.39 18.31 1.93
CA LEU A 266 -5.51 18.99 1.28
C LEU A 266 -5.01 20.19 0.45
N GLU A 267 -4.06 20.95 0.97
CA GLU A 267 -3.37 22.01 0.23
C GLU A 267 -2.65 21.45 -1.01
N PHE A 268 -2.07 20.25 -0.89
CA PHE A 268 -1.50 19.53 -2.03
C PHE A 268 -2.51 19.33 -3.16
N PHE A 269 -3.75 18.94 -2.85
CA PHE A 269 -4.80 18.80 -3.85
C PHE A 269 -5.17 20.14 -4.49
N ASP A 270 -5.22 21.23 -3.72
CA ASP A 270 -5.48 22.56 -4.27
C ASP A 270 -4.38 22.99 -5.26
N HIS A 271 -3.12 22.70 -4.95
CA HIS A 271 -2.00 22.94 -5.89
C HIS A 271 -2.07 22.04 -7.12
N LEU A 272 -2.46 20.77 -6.94
CA LEU A 272 -2.59 19.83 -8.05
C LEU A 272 -3.76 20.19 -8.97
N ASP A 273 -4.88 20.63 -8.41
CA ASP A 273 -6.04 21.14 -9.14
C ASP A 273 -5.62 22.32 -10.03
N ARG A 274 -4.89 23.30 -9.49
CA ARG A 274 -4.36 24.46 -10.26
C ARG A 274 -3.38 24.03 -11.37
N LEU A 275 -2.42 23.15 -11.04
CA LEU A 275 -1.42 22.69 -12.01
C LEU A 275 -2.06 21.96 -13.20
N LEU A 276 -3.16 21.25 -12.95
CA LEU A 276 -3.83 20.42 -13.94
C LEU A 276 -5.01 21.10 -14.62
N GLU A 277 -5.56 22.19 -14.07
CA GLU A 277 -6.70 22.94 -14.62
C GLU A 277 -6.52 23.24 -16.11
N ASP A 278 -5.32 23.70 -16.47
CA ASP A 278 -4.97 24.12 -17.81
C ASP A 278 -4.81 22.95 -18.81
N LYS A 279 -4.52 21.74 -18.32
CA LYS A 279 -4.38 20.51 -19.12
C LYS A 279 -5.68 19.74 -19.22
N LEU A 280 -6.41 19.64 -18.11
CA LEU A 280 -7.71 18.98 -18.04
C LEU A 280 -8.75 19.75 -18.86
N SER A 281 -8.74 21.09 -18.82
CA SER A 281 -9.59 21.93 -19.68
C SER A 281 -9.32 21.68 -21.17
N LYS A 282 -8.04 21.60 -21.58
CA LYS A 282 -7.66 21.26 -22.97
C LYS A 282 -8.11 19.85 -23.39
N LEU A 283 -7.98 18.85 -22.50
CA LEU A 283 -8.46 17.49 -22.75
C LEU A 283 -9.99 17.41 -22.86
N GLN A 284 -10.72 18.16 -22.02
CA GLN A 284 -12.18 18.23 -22.05
C GLN A 284 -12.69 18.90 -23.34
N ASN A 285 -12.03 19.97 -23.80
CA ASN A 285 -12.36 20.64 -25.06
C ASN A 285 -12.12 19.76 -26.29
N LEU A 286 -11.06 18.92 -26.28
CA LEU A 286 -10.81 17.94 -27.34
C LEU A 286 -11.82 16.79 -27.36
N SER A 287 -12.43 16.46 -26.22
CA SER A 287 -13.43 15.39 -26.12
C SER A 287 -14.85 15.81 -26.56
N SER A 288 -15.10 17.11 -26.63
CA SER A 288 -16.42 17.69 -26.96
C SER A 288 -16.80 17.54 -28.45
N SER A 289 -15.89 17.05 -29.31
CA SER A 289 -16.17 16.79 -30.73
C SER A 289 -16.77 15.41 -31.01
N HIS A 290 -17.02 14.59 -29.98
CA HIS A 290 -17.64 13.27 -30.13
C HIS A 290 -18.89 13.14 -29.25
N LEU A 291 -19.95 12.54 -29.81
CA LEU A 291 -21.36 12.46 -29.39
C LEU A 291 -21.67 11.87 -28.00
N TYR A 292 -20.72 11.82 -27.07
CA TYR A 292 -20.94 11.31 -25.71
C TYR A 292 -20.54 12.35 -24.68
N HIS A 293 -21.51 12.83 -23.91
CA HIS A 293 -21.31 13.71 -22.76
C HIS A 293 -20.53 12.93 -21.69
N MET A 294 -19.21 13.07 -21.69
CA MET A 294 -18.36 12.36 -20.74
C MET A 294 -18.47 12.99 -19.34
N PRO A 295 -18.42 12.19 -18.26
CA PRO A 295 -18.32 12.71 -16.90
C PRO A 295 -17.09 13.61 -16.79
N LYS A 296 -17.23 14.76 -16.14
CA LYS A 296 -16.11 15.65 -15.83
C LYS A 296 -15.08 14.87 -15.00
N PHE A 297 -13.82 14.85 -15.43
CA PHE A 297 -12.74 14.29 -14.62
C PHE A 297 -12.60 15.13 -13.34
N VAL A 298 -12.97 14.54 -12.20
CA VAL A 298 -12.80 15.14 -10.87
C VAL A 298 -11.58 14.50 -10.24
N LEU A 299 -10.49 15.25 -10.12
CA LEU A 299 -9.18 14.75 -9.67
C LEU A 299 -9.30 13.95 -8.36
N ARG A 300 -10.00 14.51 -7.36
CA ARG A 300 -10.12 13.96 -6.01
C ARG A 300 -10.83 12.61 -5.96
N ASP A 301 -11.70 12.30 -6.91
CA ASP A 301 -12.42 11.02 -6.96
C ASP A 301 -11.49 9.81 -7.19
N TYR A 302 -10.28 10.06 -7.69
CA TYR A 302 -9.27 9.04 -7.95
C TYR A 302 -8.29 8.84 -6.80
N PHE A 303 -8.48 9.55 -5.68
CA PHE A 303 -7.57 9.49 -4.54
C PHE A 303 -8.20 8.88 -3.29
N SER A 304 -7.35 8.24 -2.50
CA SER A 304 -7.61 7.98 -1.08
C SER A 304 -6.38 8.33 -0.25
N ILE A 305 -6.62 8.66 1.01
CA ILE A 305 -5.59 9.04 1.97
C ILE A 305 -5.51 7.94 3.02
N ILE A 306 -4.32 7.40 3.22
CA ILE A 306 -4.00 6.47 4.28
C ILE A 306 -3.38 7.27 5.41
N THR A 307 -3.99 7.23 6.59
CA THR A 307 -3.51 7.94 7.78
C THR A 307 -3.45 7.01 8.98
N LEU A 308 -2.66 7.37 9.99
CA LEU A 308 -2.55 6.60 11.22
C LEU A 308 -3.89 6.59 11.97
N ARG A 309 -4.29 5.41 12.45
CA ARG A 309 -5.52 5.26 13.25
C ARG A 309 -5.47 6.14 14.50
N GLN A 310 -4.31 6.25 15.15
CA GLN A 310 -4.12 7.06 16.36
C GLN A 310 -4.30 8.57 16.15
N ASN A 311 -4.31 9.04 14.89
CA ASN A 311 -4.51 10.46 14.57
C ASN A 311 -5.98 10.88 14.52
N GLU A 312 -6.91 9.98 14.90
CA GLU A 312 -8.34 10.25 15.03
C GLU A 312 -8.55 11.37 16.05
N ALA A 313 -9.10 12.50 15.60
CA ALA A 313 -9.38 13.64 16.46
C ALA A 313 -10.60 13.32 17.32
N GLY A 314 -10.41 13.36 18.65
CA GLY A 314 -11.41 12.92 19.62
C GLY A 314 -11.02 11.66 20.39
N ALA A 315 -10.01 10.91 19.93
CA ALA A 315 -9.50 9.70 20.62
C ALA A 315 -8.77 9.97 21.95
N ALA A 316 -8.64 11.24 22.38
CA ALA A 316 -8.09 11.60 23.67
C ALA A 316 -9.16 11.55 24.78
N LYS A 317 -9.76 10.38 24.99
CA LYS A 317 -10.46 9.98 26.22
C LYS A 317 -10.46 8.46 26.32
N GLU A 318 -9.37 7.89 26.84
CA GLU A 318 -9.40 6.71 27.69
C GLU A 318 -8.10 6.60 28.50
#